data_AF-A0A414PFP9-F1
#
_entry.id   AF-A0A414PFP9-F1
#
_cell.length_a   1.000
_cell.length_b   1.000
_cell.length_c   1.000
_cell.angle_alpha   90.00
_cell.angle_beta   90.00
_cell.angle_gamma   90.00
#
_symmetry.space_group_name_H-M   'P 1'
#
loop_
_entity.id
_entity.type
_entity.pdbx_description
1 polymer ?
#
loop_
_entity_poly.entity_id
_entity_poly.type
_entity_poly.pdbx_seq_one_letter_code
_entity_poly.pdbx_strand_id
1 'polypeptide(L)'
;MKSVNLYIPLLLLLFLAGACGTKKSDGASGALSDDALLDTVQHRTFNYFWDGAEPNSGLARERIHMDGVYPENDQNVVTSGGSGFGIMAVLAGIHRGYVTREEGLARMERIVSFLETADRFHGAYPHWWYGDTGRIKPFGQKDNGGDLVETAFIMQALLAVHQYYAGGNPQEKALAARIDKLWRDVDWNFYRQGDQNVLYWHWSPEYGWEMNFPVHGYNECLIMYILAAASPTHGVPAAVYHEGWA
;
A
#
# COMPACT_ATOMS: atom_id res chain seq x y z
N MET A 1 -83.58 11.01 14.60
CA MET A 1 -83.37 12.30 15.30
C MET A 1 -82.79 12.01 16.69
N LYS A 2 -81.80 12.81 17.06
CA LYS A 2 -80.93 12.74 18.24
C LYS A 2 -81.64 12.41 19.56
N SER A 3 -81.03 11.55 20.37
CA SER A 3 -80.73 11.85 21.79
C SER A 3 -79.82 10.77 22.39
N VAL A 4 -78.85 11.25 23.17
CA VAL A 4 -77.63 10.57 23.62
C VAL A 4 -77.72 10.32 25.13
N ASN A 5 -77.30 9.11 25.50
CA ASN A 5 -76.65 8.59 26.70
C ASN A 5 -77.16 8.90 28.12
N LEU A 6 -77.14 7.80 28.88
CA LEU A 6 -77.50 7.65 30.27
C LEU A 6 -76.35 6.92 30.99
N TYR A 7 -76.13 7.29 32.25
CA TYR A 7 -75.38 6.61 33.33
C TYR A 7 -73.84 6.79 33.48
N ILE A 8 -73.50 7.65 34.46
CA ILE A 8 -72.46 7.57 35.53
C ILE A 8 -72.49 6.14 36.20
N PRO A 9 -71.46 5.55 36.88
CA PRO A 9 -70.27 6.10 37.58
C PRO A 9 -68.93 5.32 37.49
N LEU A 10 -67.86 5.98 37.95
CA LEU A 10 -66.87 5.54 38.97
C LEU A 10 -66.55 4.03 39.07
N LEU A 11 -65.31 3.63 38.74
CA LEU A 11 -64.61 2.60 39.52
C LEU A 11 -63.08 2.63 39.28
N LEU A 12 -62.40 3.03 40.36
CA LEU A 12 -61.16 2.45 40.88
C LEU A 12 -59.85 2.62 40.10
N LEU A 13 -58.93 3.45 40.61
CA LEU A 13 -57.92 3.10 41.63
C LEU A 13 -56.75 2.29 41.05
N LEU A 14 -55.58 2.92 41.02
CA LEU A 14 -54.36 2.56 41.76
C LEU A 14 -53.16 3.13 41.00
N PHE A 15 -52.59 4.20 41.56
CA PHE A 15 -51.28 4.13 42.22
C PHE A 15 -50.15 3.80 41.24
N LEU A 16 -49.30 4.78 40.96
CA LEU A 16 -47.97 4.79 41.58
C LEU A 16 -47.23 6.07 41.25
N ALA A 17 -46.94 6.79 42.33
CA ALA A 17 -45.75 7.58 42.59
C ALA A 17 -44.93 8.04 41.38
N GLY A 18 -44.91 9.36 41.18
CA GLY A 18 -43.82 10.03 40.50
C GLY A 18 -42.50 9.69 41.19
N ALA A 19 -41.73 8.81 40.58
CA ALA A 19 -40.29 8.81 40.72
C ALA A 19 -39.77 9.75 39.64
N CYS A 20 -39.40 10.96 40.07
CA CYS A 20 -38.39 11.75 39.37
C CYS A 20 -37.09 10.91 39.37
N GLY A 21 -36.99 9.99 38.41
CA GLY A 21 -35.72 9.43 38.01
C GLY A 21 -34.96 10.59 37.38
N THR A 22 -34.06 11.20 38.16
CA THR A 22 -32.93 11.93 37.61
C THR A 22 -32.30 11.00 36.57
N LYS A 23 -32.52 11.29 35.29
CA LYS A 23 -31.67 10.78 34.23
C LYS A 23 -30.26 11.21 34.65
N LYS A 24 -29.49 10.28 35.21
CA LYS A 24 -28.05 10.35 35.07
C LYS A 24 -27.85 10.48 33.57
N SER A 25 -27.46 11.68 33.14
CA SER A 25 -26.71 11.80 31.92
C SER A 25 -25.50 10.91 32.19
N ASP A 26 -25.56 9.66 31.72
CA ASP A 26 -24.34 8.93 31.43
C ASP A 26 -23.54 9.92 30.60
N GLY A 27 -22.47 10.44 31.20
CA GLY A 27 -21.51 11.23 30.49
C GLY A 27 -20.99 10.30 29.40
N ALA A 28 -21.61 10.38 28.23
CA ALA A 28 -21.04 9.87 27.01
C ALA A 28 -19.74 10.66 26.86
N SER A 29 -18.65 10.13 27.38
CA SER A 29 -17.36 10.40 26.78
C SER A 29 -17.57 10.06 25.31
N GLY A 30 -17.71 11.07 24.45
CA GLY A 30 -17.94 10.94 23.01
C GLY A 30 -16.74 10.34 22.27
N ALA A 31 -16.04 9.41 22.91
CA ALA A 31 -14.96 8.62 22.37
C ALA A 31 -15.54 7.45 21.57
N LEU A 32 -14.96 7.20 20.40
CA LEU A 32 -15.23 6.01 19.60
C LEU A 32 -14.83 4.75 20.40
N SER A 33 -15.49 3.62 20.13
CA SER A 33 -14.92 2.32 20.49
C SER A 33 -13.63 2.10 19.70
N ASP A 34 -12.75 1.22 20.20
CA ASP A 34 -11.51 0.88 19.51
C ASP A 34 -11.76 0.40 18.07
N ASP A 35 -12.78 -0.44 17.85
CA ASP A 35 -13.15 -0.91 16.51
C ASP A 35 -13.59 0.25 15.59
N ALA A 36 -14.44 1.16 16.09
CA ALA A 36 -14.89 2.31 15.31
C ALA A 36 -13.75 3.29 15.02
N LEU A 37 -12.80 3.45 15.95
CA LEU A 37 -11.59 4.24 15.76
C LEU A 37 -10.69 3.59 14.70
N LEU A 38 -10.43 2.29 14.80
CA LEU A 38 -9.60 1.55 13.85
C LEU A 38 -10.19 1.54 12.44
N ASP A 39 -11.50 1.32 12.29
CA ASP A 39 -12.18 1.39 10.99
C ASP A 39 -12.07 2.81 10.39
N THR A 40 -12.25 3.85 11.22
CA THR A 40 -12.12 5.25 10.79
C THR A 40 -10.70 5.57 10.33
N VAL A 41 -9.69 5.16 11.11
CA VAL A 41 -8.27 5.36 10.77
C VAL A 41 -7.94 4.60 9.49
N GLN A 42 -8.31 3.32 9.41
CA GLN A 42 -8.03 2.48 8.24
C GLN A 42 -8.66 3.04 6.96
N HIS A 43 -9.92 3.47 7.00
CA HIS A 43 -10.58 4.04 5.81
C HIS A 43 -9.94 5.36 5.38
N ARG A 44 -9.67 6.28 6.33
CA ARG A 44 -9.05 7.57 6.00
C ARG A 44 -7.62 7.40 5.47
N THR A 45 -6.85 6.46 6.03
CA THR A 45 -5.51 6.15 5.53
C THR A 45 -5.56 5.47 4.16
N PHE A 46 -6.53 4.58 3.91
CA PHE A 46 -6.77 4.03 2.57
C PHE A 46 -6.99 5.12 1.51
N ASN A 47 -7.71 6.20 1.85
CA ASN A 47 -7.96 7.30 0.92
C ASN A 47 -6.69 8.05 0.47
N TYR A 48 -5.59 7.98 1.23
CA TYR A 48 -4.30 8.49 0.74
C TYR A 48 -3.87 7.77 -0.55
N PHE A 49 -4.03 6.45 -0.59
CA PHE A 49 -3.66 5.61 -1.73
C PHE A 49 -4.77 5.51 -2.77
N TRP A 50 -6.02 5.76 -2.39
CA TRP A 50 -7.14 5.73 -3.32
C TRP A 50 -7.37 7.07 -4.01
N ASP A 51 -7.74 8.11 -3.24
CA ASP A 51 -8.04 9.46 -3.74
C ASP A 51 -6.76 10.27 -3.96
N GLY A 52 -5.75 10.05 -3.13
CA GLY A 52 -4.49 10.79 -3.16
C GLY A 52 -3.46 10.29 -4.18
N ALA A 53 -3.70 9.16 -4.83
CA ALA A 53 -2.81 8.59 -5.84
C ALA A 53 -2.53 9.58 -6.99
N GLU A 54 -1.36 9.44 -7.61
CA GLU A 54 -1.05 10.16 -8.84
C GLU A 54 -1.95 9.61 -9.97
N PRO A 55 -2.68 10.47 -10.71
CA PRO A 55 -3.78 10.03 -11.57
C PRO A 55 -3.36 9.17 -12.77
N ASN A 56 -2.18 9.39 -13.35
CA ASN A 56 -1.69 8.64 -14.51
C ASN A 56 -1.25 7.22 -14.13
N SER A 57 -0.34 7.12 -13.17
CA SER A 57 0.26 5.86 -12.71
C SER A 57 -0.68 5.06 -11.79
N GLY A 58 -1.54 5.73 -11.04
CA GLY A 58 -2.31 5.12 -9.94
C GLY A 58 -1.45 4.74 -8.73
N LEU A 59 -0.17 5.08 -8.74
CA LEU A 59 0.80 4.82 -7.68
C LEU A 59 0.70 5.86 -6.54
N ALA A 60 1.33 5.54 -5.41
CA ALA A 60 1.40 6.44 -4.26
C ALA A 60 2.36 7.60 -4.56
N ARG A 61 1.88 8.82 -4.33
CA ARG A 61 2.74 10.00 -4.28
C ARG A 61 3.74 9.85 -3.13
N GLU A 62 4.92 10.40 -3.30
CA GLU A 62 5.91 10.54 -2.22
C GLU A 62 5.33 11.37 -1.06
N ARG A 63 4.59 12.43 -1.38
CA ARG A 63 4.03 13.36 -0.41
C ARG A 63 2.74 13.99 -0.91
N ILE A 64 1.85 14.30 0.03
CA ILE A 64 0.65 15.10 -0.21
C ILE A 64 0.61 16.20 0.83
N HIS A 65 0.77 17.44 0.39
CA HIS A 65 0.66 18.62 1.24
C HIS A 65 -0.72 19.25 1.08
N MET A 66 -1.45 19.35 2.19
CA MET A 66 -2.83 19.85 2.19
C MET A 66 -2.93 21.36 1.94
N ASP A 67 -1.83 22.10 2.14
CA ASP A 67 -1.71 23.52 1.80
C ASP A 67 -1.39 23.76 0.31
N GLY A 68 -1.09 22.70 -0.44
CA GLY A 68 -0.72 22.76 -1.85
C GLY A 68 0.69 23.29 -2.13
N VAL A 69 1.54 23.48 -1.11
CA VAL A 69 2.88 24.05 -1.27
C VAL A 69 3.93 22.94 -1.40
N TYR A 70 4.52 22.78 -2.59
CA TYR A 70 5.57 21.79 -2.87
C TYR A 70 6.88 22.51 -3.21
N PRO A 71 7.81 22.70 -2.24
CA PRO A 71 9.06 23.44 -2.48
C PRO A 71 9.90 22.89 -3.63
N GLU A 72 9.89 21.58 -3.81
CA GLU A 72 10.64 20.85 -4.85
C GLU A 72 9.82 20.63 -6.15
N ASN A 73 8.62 21.23 -6.24
CA ASN A 73 7.68 21.04 -7.37
C ASN A 73 7.43 19.57 -7.74
N ASP A 74 7.30 18.71 -6.73
CA ASP A 74 7.36 17.26 -6.86
C ASP A 74 6.05 16.54 -6.50
N GLN A 75 4.92 17.23 -6.61
CA GLN A 75 3.59 16.66 -6.31
C GLN A 75 3.24 15.43 -7.16
N ASN A 76 3.78 15.31 -8.38
CA ASN A 76 3.56 14.18 -9.28
C ASN A 76 4.61 13.06 -9.09
N VAL A 77 5.54 13.20 -8.15
CA VAL A 77 6.55 12.18 -7.90
C VAL A 77 5.92 11.03 -7.12
N VAL A 78 6.13 9.82 -7.62
CA VAL A 78 5.64 8.58 -7.02
C VAL A 78 6.81 7.75 -6.52
N THR A 79 6.61 7.09 -5.38
CA THR A 79 7.61 6.23 -4.71
C THR A 79 7.34 4.77 -5.00
N SER A 80 8.37 3.98 -5.30
CA SER A 80 8.24 2.55 -5.53
C SER A 80 7.83 1.79 -4.27
N GLY A 81 8.64 1.81 -3.21
CA GLY A 81 8.32 1.05 -2.00
C GLY A 81 7.08 1.58 -1.27
N GLY A 82 6.91 2.90 -1.21
CA GLY A 82 5.68 3.51 -0.68
C GLY A 82 4.42 3.10 -1.45
N SER A 83 4.54 2.90 -2.78
CA SER A 83 3.46 2.32 -3.57
C SER A 83 3.21 0.85 -3.29
N GLY A 84 4.24 0.08 -2.91
CA GLY A 84 4.05 -1.28 -2.40
C GLY A 84 3.10 -1.30 -1.21
N PHE A 85 3.32 -0.44 -0.23
CA PHE A 85 2.42 -0.32 0.92
C PHE A 85 1.01 0.12 0.50
N GLY A 86 0.91 1.06 -0.45
CA GLY A 86 -0.36 1.51 -1.01
C GLY A 86 -1.14 0.40 -1.72
N ILE A 87 -0.46 -0.45 -2.49
CA ILE A 87 -1.06 -1.62 -3.16
C ILE A 87 -1.68 -2.57 -2.13
N MET A 88 -0.98 -2.86 -1.03
CA MET A 88 -1.54 -3.70 0.05
C MET A 88 -2.72 -3.01 0.75
N ALA A 89 -2.67 -1.69 0.94
CA ALA A 89 -3.80 -0.93 1.47
C ALA A 89 -5.02 -1.01 0.53
N VAL A 90 -4.82 -0.99 -0.79
CA VAL A 90 -5.90 -1.17 -1.76
C VAL A 90 -6.50 -2.57 -1.69
N LEU A 91 -5.69 -3.63 -1.57
CA LEU A 91 -6.22 -4.99 -1.33
C LEU A 91 -7.08 -5.07 -0.06
N ALA A 92 -6.63 -4.45 1.04
CA ALA A 92 -7.41 -4.39 2.27
C ALA A 92 -8.73 -3.61 2.07
N GLY A 93 -8.71 -2.52 1.30
CA GLY A 93 -9.90 -1.74 0.94
C GLY A 93 -10.91 -2.53 0.11
N ILE A 94 -10.46 -3.35 -0.84
CA ILE A 94 -11.33 -4.27 -1.60
C ILE A 94 -12.00 -5.26 -0.64
N HIS A 95 -11.23 -5.90 0.25
CA HIS A 95 -11.77 -6.90 1.18
C HIS A 95 -12.75 -6.29 2.19
N ARG A 96 -12.56 -5.02 2.58
CA ARG A 96 -13.47 -4.28 3.47
C ARG A 96 -14.62 -3.59 2.75
N GLY A 97 -14.69 -3.67 1.42
CA GLY A 97 -15.75 -3.02 0.64
C GLY A 97 -15.69 -1.50 0.65
N TYR A 98 -14.50 -0.91 0.85
CA TYR A 98 -14.30 0.53 0.65
C TYR A 98 -14.41 0.91 -0.83
N VAL A 99 -14.05 -0.05 -1.69
CA VAL A 99 -14.22 -0.03 -3.14
C VAL A 99 -14.70 -1.39 -3.60
N THR A 100 -15.32 -1.43 -4.78
CA THR A 100 -15.70 -2.68 -5.42
C THR A 100 -14.46 -3.47 -5.89
N ARG A 101 -14.66 -4.77 -6.12
CA ARG A 101 -13.60 -5.64 -6.63
C ARG A 101 -13.17 -5.22 -8.04
N GLU A 102 -14.12 -4.74 -8.84
CA GLU A 102 -13.92 -4.25 -10.20
C GLU A 102 -13.12 -2.94 -10.21
N GLU A 103 -13.43 -1.99 -9.32
CA GLU A 103 -12.64 -0.76 -9.16
C GLU A 103 -11.21 -1.08 -8.70
N GLY A 104 -11.08 -1.98 -7.72
CA GLY A 104 -9.78 -2.46 -7.26
C GLY A 104 -8.95 -3.08 -8.37
N LEU A 105 -9.56 -3.96 -9.18
CA LEU A 105 -8.90 -4.56 -10.34
C LEU A 105 -8.46 -3.50 -11.36
N ALA A 106 -9.33 -2.53 -11.68
CA ALA A 106 -9.00 -1.44 -12.59
C ALA A 106 -7.83 -0.57 -12.08
N ARG A 107 -7.74 -0.37 -10.76
CA ARG A 107 -6.58 0.31 -10.15
C ARG A 107 -5.30 -0.51 -10.31
N MET A 108 -5.34 -1.81 -10.04
CA MET A 108 -4.16 -2.68 -10.16
C MET A 108 -3.70 -2.81 -11.61
N GLU A 109 -4.62 -2.89 -12.56
CA GLU A 109 -4.34 -2.86 -14.00
C GLU A 109 -3.57 -1.61 -14.41
N ARG A 110 -3.98 -0.43 -13.91
CA ARG A 110 -3.27 0.84 -14.17
C ARG A 110 -1.85 0.82 -13.59
N ILE A 111 -1.72 0.41 -12.33
CA ILE A 111 -0.43 0.32 -11.62
C ILE A 111 0.54 -0.61 -12.38
N VAL A 112 0.10 -1.82 -12.72
CA VAL A 112 0.94 -2.80 -13.42
C VAL A 112 1.32 -2.29 -14.81
N SER A 113 0.39 -1.66 -15.53
CA SER A 113 0.69 -1.07 -16.84
C SER A 113 1.75 0.04 -16.76
N PHE A 114 1.70 0.88 -15.73
CA PHE A 114 2.76 1.87 -15.48
C PHE A 114 4.10 1.18 -15.23
N LEU A 115 4.13 0.21 -14.31
CA LEU A 115 5.35 -0.53 -13.91
C LEU A 115 5.98 -1.36 -15.03
N GLU A 116 5.21 -1.76 -16.05
CA GLU A 116 5.72 -2.43 -17.25
C GLU A 116 6.49 -1.49 -18.18
N THR A 117 6.22 -0.19 -18.12
CA THR A 117 6.78 0.84 -19.02
C THR A 117 7.74 1.80 -18.34
N ALA A 118 7.66 1.94 -17.02
CA ALA A 118 8.51 2.82 -16.24
C ALA A 118 9.99 2.37 -16.29
N ASP A 119 10.89 3.32 -16.05
CA ASP A 119 12.33 3.08 -16.03
C ASP A 119 12.66 1.97 -15.01
N ARG A 120 13.47 1.01 -15.45
CA ARG A 120 14.00 -0.12 -14.68
C ARG A 120 15.49 -0.30 -14.95
N PHE A 121 16.20 -0.83 -13.96
CA PHE A 121 17.65 -0.99 -13.97
C PHE A 121 17.99 -2.40 -13.51
N HIS A 122 18.35 -3.27 -14.46
CA HIS A 122 18.48 -4.72 -14.21
C HIS A 122 17.21 -5.30 -13.56
N GLY A 123 16.04 -4.88 -14.06
CA GLY A 123 14.73 -5.29 -13.56
C GLY A 123 14.28 -4.61 -12.27
N ALA A 124 15.20 -4.05 -11.47
CA ALA A 124 14.86 -3.28 -10.29
C ALA A 124 14.28 -1.91 -10.66
N TYR A 125 13.45 -1.40 -9.77
CA TYR A 125 12.83 -0.09 -9.87
C TYR A 125 13.66 0.97 -9.13
N PRO A 126 13.69 2.23 -9.60
CA PRO A 126 14.26 3.33 -8.82
C PRO A 126 13.43 3.65 -7.60
N HIS A 127 13.99 4.45 -6.69
CA HIS A 127 13.29 5.01 -5.54
C HIS A 127 12.08 5.87 -5.98
N TRP A 128 12.29 6.76 -6.96
CA TRP A 128 11.27 7.68 -7.46
C TRP A 128 11.13 7.69 -8.98
N TRP A 129 9.89 7.89 -9.43
CA TRP A 129 9.58 8.32 -10.78
C TRP A 129 8.76 9.60 -10.78
N TYR A 130 8.76 10.29 -11.92
CA TYR A 130 7.65 11.16 -12.27
C TYR A 130 6.46 10.29 -12.72
N GLY A 131 5.34 10.37 -11.99
CA GLY A 131 4.17 9.51 -12.20
C GLY A 131 3.46 9.73 -13.55
N ASP A 132 3.65 10.88 -14.18
CA ASP A 132 3.09 11.21 -15.49
C ASP A 132 3.87 10.60 -16.67
N THR A 133 5.14 10.23 -16.47
CA THR A 133 6.02 9.78 -17.56
C THR A 133 6.66 8.41 -17.31
N GLY A 134 6.72 7.94 -16.07
CA GLY A 134 7.47 6.73 -15.72
C GLY A 134 8.99 6.90 -15.79
N ARG A 135 9.48 8.13 -15.97
CA ARG A 135 10.91 8.44 -15.98
C ARG A 135 11.42 8.59 -14.57
N ILE A 136 12.63 8.09 -14.32
CA ILE A 136 13.28 8.22 -13.01
C ILE A 136 13.39 9.70 -12.59
N LYS A 137 13.10 9.97 -11.32
CA LYS A 137 13.56 11.17 -10.63
C LYS A 137 14.70 10.77 -9.68
N PRO A 138 15.94 11.25 -9.87
CA PRO A 138 17.05 10.89 -9.00
C PRO A 138 16.81 11.25 -7.53
N PHE A 139 17.16 10.34 -6.61
CA PHE A 139 17.12 10.57 -5.15
C PHE A 139 18.48 11.10 -4.66
N GLY A 140 18.87 12.24 -5.21
CA GLY A 140 20.24 12.75 -5.13
C GLY A 140 21.03 12.45 -6.41
N GLN A 141 22.24 13.00 -6.50
CA GLN A 141 22.98 13.03 -7.78
C GLN A 141 23.31 11.63 -8.32
N LYS A 142 23.78 10.73 -7.45
CA LYS A 142 24.27 9.39 -7.85
C LYS A 142 23.22 8.29 -7.78
N ASP A 143 22.11 8.57 -7.10
CA ASP A 143 20.99 7.64 -6.99
C ASP A 143 19.99 7.89 -8.14
N ASN A 144 20.45 7.58 -9.35
CA ASN A 144 19.70 7.71 -10.60
C ASN A 144 19.59 6.38 -11.34
N GLY A 145 19.51 5.27 -10.59
CA GLY A 145 19.31 3.94 -11.13
C GLY A 145 18.37 3.11 -10.27
N GLY A 146 18.65 1.83 -10.12
CA GLY A 146 17.80 0.92 -9.35
C GLY A 146 18.07 1.01 -7.86
N ASP A 147 16.99 0.99 -7.09
CA ASP A 147 16.96 0.87 -5.63
C ASP A 147 16.36 -0.51 -5.29
N LEU A 148 17.20 -1.43 -4.81
CA LEU A 148 16.78 -2.82 -4.58
C LEU A 148 15.93 -2.98 -3.32
N VAL A 149 16.05 -2.07 -2.35
CA VAL A 149 15.25 -2.10 -1.12
C VAL A 149 13.82 -1.66 -1.43
N GLU A 150 13.65 -0.55 -2.15
CA GLU A 150 12.33 -0.09 -2.55
C GLU A 150 11.67 -1.07 -3.55
N THR A 151 12.47 -1.68 -4.43
CA THR A 151 12.04 -2.79 -5.28
C THR A 151 11.51 -3.97 -4.46
N ALA A 152 12.16 -4.31 -3.34
CA ALA A 152 11.71 -5.38 -2.45
C ALA A 152 10.35 -5.06 -1.82
N PHE A 153 10.11 -3.81 -1.40
CA PHE A 153 8.83 -3.40 -0.83
C PHE A 153 7.68 -3.48 -1.84
N ILE A 154 7.89 -3.01 -3.07
CA ILE A 154 6.84 -3.11 -4.10
C ILE A 154 6.62 -4.55 -4.56
N MET A 155 7.68 -5.38 -4.65
CA MET A 155 7.54 -6.80 -4.98
C MET A 155 6.83 -7.60 -3.90
N GLN A 156 7.07 -7.31 -2.62
CA GLN A 156 6.30 -7.90 -1.52
C GLN A 156 4.80 -7.67 -1.70
N ALA A 157 4.40 -6.47 -2.10
CA ALA A 157 3.00 -6.11 -2.33
C ALA A 157 2.42 -6.74 -3.61
N LEU A 158 3.17 -6.69 -4.71
CA LEU A 158 2.76 -7.27 -5.98
C LEU A 158 2.55 -8.79 -5.86
N LEU A 159 3.42 -9.49 -5.13
CA LEU A 159 3.23 -10.93 -4.86
C LEU A 159 1.96 -11.20 -4.03
N ALA A 160 1.57 -10.30 -3.12
CA ALA A 160 0.29 -10.42 -2.43
C ALA A 160 -0.90 -10.25 -3.39
N VAL A 161 -0.83 -9.29 -4.32
CA VAL A 161 -1.85 -9.10 -5.38
C VAL A 161 -1.92 -10.31 -6.31
N HIS A 162 -0.76 -10.84 -6.72
CA HIS A 162 -0.67 -12.06 -7.50
C HIS A 162 -1.46 -13.19 -6.82
N GLN A 163 -1.20 -13.45 -5.54
CA GLN A 163 -1.89 -14.50 -4.80
C GLN A 163 -3.39 -14.24 -4.64
N TYR A 164 -3.79 -12.98 -4.44
CA TYR A 164 -5.20 -12.59 -4.32
C TYR A 164 -6.00 -12.87 -5.61
N TYR A 165 -5.37 -12.71 -6.77
CA TYR A 165 -6.00 -12.84 -8.09
C TYR A 165 -5.71 -14.15 -8.84
N ALA A 166 -4.74 -14.97 -8.39
CA ALA A 166 -4.33 -16.20 -9.07
C ALA A 166 -5.49 -17.20 -9.29
N GLY A 167 -6.44 -17.27 -8.37
CA GLY A 167 -7.63 -18.12 -8.45
C GLY A 167 -8.84 -17.47 -9.14
N GLY A 168 -8.71 -16.22 -9.58
CA GLY A 168 -9.80 -15.35 -10.00
C GLY A 168 -10.40 -15.63 -11.38
N ASN A 169 -11.12 -14.63 -11.88
CA ASN A 169 -11.67 -14.59 -13.24
C ASN A 169 -10.53 -14.44 -14.29
N PRO A 170 -10.82 -14.55 -15.60
CA PRO A 170 -9.78 -14.45 -16.64
C PRO A 170 -8.95 -13.16 -16.62
N GLN A 171 -9.55 -12.01 -16.33
CA GLN A 171 -8.87 -10.72 -16.25
C GLN A 171 -7.95 -10.65 -15.02
N GLU A 172 -8.43 -11.11 -13.87
CA GLU A 172 -7.63 -11.20 -12.63
C GLU A 172 -6.42 -12.12 -12.81
N LYS A 173 -6.59 -13.27 -13.48
CA LYS A 173 -5.50 -14.19 -13.81
C LYS A 173 -4.50 -13.57 -14.79
N ALA A 174 -4.98 -12.78 -15.76
CA ALA A 174 -4.09 -12.08 -16.68
C ALA A 174 -3.24 -11.03 -15.96
N LEU A 175 -3.83 -10.27 -15.02
CA LEU A 175 -3.10 -9.35 -14.16
C LEU A 175 -2.06 -10.08 -13.30
N ALA A 176 -2.44 -11.19 -12.65
CA ALA A 176 -1.52 -12.00 -11.87
C ALA A 176 -0.33 -12.49 -12.72
N ALA A 177 -0.58 -12.98 -13.94
CA ALA A 177 0.49 -13.42 -14.84
C ALA A 177 1.46 -12.28 -15.22
N ARG A 178 0.96 -11.06 -15.44
CA ARG A 178 1.80 -9.88 -15.69
C ARG A 178 2.65 -9.51 -14.49
N ILE A 179 2.09 -9.62 -13.28
CA ILE A 179 2.84 -9.43 -12.04
C ILE A 179 3.95 -10.49 -11.88
N ASP A 180 3.65 -11.77 -12.14
CA ASP A 180 4.66 -12.84 -12.09
C ASP A 180 5.82 -12.56 -13.06
N LYS A 181 5.52 -12.01 -14.25
CA LYS A 181 6.55 -11.55 -15.18
C LYS A 181 7.41 -10.43 -14.58
N LEU A 182 6.81 -9.39 -14.01
CA LEU A 182 7.57 -8.29 -13.37
C LEU A 182 8.47 -8.82 -12.24
N TRP A 183 7.95 -9.73 -11.40
CA TRP A 183 8.68 -10.39 -10.33
C TRP A 183 9.90 -11.17 -10.85
N ARG A 184 9.70 -11.97 -11.90
CA ARG A 184 10.76 -12.79 -12.52
C ARG A 184 11.81 -11.95 -13.24
N ASP A 185 11.46 -10.74 -13.69
CA ASP A 185 12.38 -9.86 -14.40
C ASP A 185 13.37 -9.14 -13.46
N VAL A 186 13.17 -9.15 -12.12
CA VAL A 186 14.11 -8.50 -11.19
C VAL A 186 15.38 -9.32 -11.03
N ASP A 187 16.52 -8.75 -11.44
CA ASP A 187 17.83 -9.40 -11.35
C ASP A 187 18.50 -9.15 -9.99
N TRP A 188 18.00 -9.78 -8.93
CA TRP A 188 18.58 -9.66 -7.58
C TRP A 188 20.05 -10.06 -7.55
N ASN A 189 20.43 -11.06 -8.35
CA ASN A 189 21.80 -11.55 -8.42
C ASN A 189 22.78 -10.50 -8.99
N PHE A 190 22.34 -9.67 -9.94
CA PHE A 190 23.15 -8.56 -10.45
C PHE A 190 23.61 -7.61 -9.34
N TYR A 191 22.76 -7.36 -8.33
CA TYR A 191 23.03 -6.47 -7.20
C TYR A 191 24.04 -7.02 -6.18
N ARG A 192 24.70 -8.15 -6.48
CA ARG A 192 25.83 -8.68 -5.70
C ARG A 192 27.18 -8.09 -6.09
N GLN A 193 27.24 -7.17 -7.05
CA GLN A 193 28.48 -6.55 -7.56
C GLN A 193 29.62 -7.58 -7.78
N GLY A 194 29.48 -8.44 -8.79
CA GLY A 194 30.52 -9.42 -9.14
C GLY A 194 30.60 -10.59 -8.15
N ASP A 195 29.46 -11.21 -7.87
CA ASP A 195 29.32 -12.42 -7.05
C ASP A 195 29.72 -12.29 -5.57
N GLN A 196 29.73 -11.08 -5.00
CA GLN A 196 29.95 -10.94 -3.56
C GLN A 196 28.80 -11.59 -2.77
N ASN A 197 29.10 -11.94 -1.52
CA ASN A 197 28.13 -12.52 -0.60
C ASN A 197 27.35 -11.42 0.15
N VAL A 198 26.94 -10.36 -0.55
CA VAL A 198 26.13 -9.25 -0.01
C VAL A 198 25.29 -8.64 -1.14
N LEU A 199 24.16 -8.02 -0.80
CA LEU A 199 23.39 -7.21 -1.74
C LEU A 199 23.72 -5.73 -1.57
N TYR A 200 23.91 -5.05 -2.69
CA TYR A 200 24.04 -3.59 -2.74
C TYR A 200 22.66 -2.96 -2.91
N TRP A 201 22.45 -1.88 -2.18
CA TRP A 201 21.18 -1.14 -2.23
C TRP A 201 20.95 -0.52 -3.62
N HIS A 202 22.00 0.09 -4.20
CA HIS A 202 21.86 0.89 -5.41
C HIS A 202 22.79 0.41 -6.53
N TRP A 203 22.34 0.61 -7.77
CA TRP A 203 23.18 0.59 -8.96
C TRP A 203 22.71 1.63 -9.96
N SER A 204 23.64 2.32 -10.62
CA SER A 204 23.35 3.33 -11.64
C SER A 204 23.98 3.00 -13.00
N PRO A 205 23.30 3.29 -14.13
CA PRO A 205 23.91 3.19 -15.45
C PRO A 205 25.02 4.22 -15.69
N GLU A 206 24.99 5.35 -14.97
CA GLU A 206 25.97 6.44 -15.10
C GLU A 206 27.10 6.30 -14.07
N TYR A 207 26.75 5.96 -12.82
CA TYR A 207 27.66 5.94 -11.68
C TYR A 207 28.05 4.53 -11.23
N GLY A 208 27.54 3.48 -11.86
CA GLY A 208 27.80 2.10 -11.49
C GLY A 208 27.47 1.83 -10.02
N TRP A 209 28.50 1.43 -9.27
CA TRP A 209 28.40 1.09 -7.84
C TRP A 209 28.88 2.22 -6.91
N GLU A 210 29.01 3.46 -7.40
CA GLU A 210 29.58 4.56 -6.60
C GLU A 210 28.76 4.96 -5.36
N MET A 211 27.46 4.63 -5.31
CA MET A 211 26.68 4.72 -4.06
C MET A 211 27.25 3.81 -2.97
N ASN A 212 27.88 2.70 -3.37
CA ASN A 212 28.69 1.79 -2.56
C ASN A 212 28.07 1.45 -1.19
N PHE A 213 26.82 1.00 -1.21
CA PHE A 213 26.06 0.69 -0.01
C PHE A 213 25.73 -0.81 0.04
N PRO A 214 26.65 -1.66 0.53
CA PRO A 214 26.32 -3.04 0.88
C PRO A 214 25.39 -3.07 2.09
N VAL A 215 24.30 -3.83 2.01
CA VAL A 215 23.23 -3.80 3.02
C VAL A 215 23.48 -4.88 4.07
N HIS A 216 23.91 -4.45 5.26
CA HIS A 216 24.11 -5.30 6.43
C HIS A 216 22.99 -5.13 7.46
N GLY A 217 22.64 -6.19 8.16
CA GLY A 217 21.64 -6.19 9.21
C GLY A 217 22.18 -5.73 10.57
N TYR A 218 21.31 -5.43 11.55
CA TYR A 218 19.85 -5.40 11.42
C TYR A 218 19.34 -4.00 11.05
N ASN A 219 18.44 -3.93 10.07
CA ASN A 219 17.68 -2.75 9.67
C ASN A 219 16.36 -3.17 8.96
N GLU A 220 15.70 -2.25 8.25
CA GLU A 220 14.43 -2.44 7.55
C GLU A 220 14.48 -3.34 6.30
N CYS A 221 15.68 -3.72 5.83
CA CYS A 221 15.89 -4.31 4.51
C CYS A 221 15.81 -5.85 4.48
N LEU A 222 15.38 -6.50 5.57
CA LEU A 222 15.34 -7.98 5.66
C LEU A 222 14.58 -8.62 4.49
N ILE A 223 13.45 -8.03 4.09
CA ILE A 223 12.60 -8.58 3.02
C ILE A 223 13.32 -8.61 1.66
N MET A 224 14.27 -7.71 1.42
CA MET A 224 15.09 -7.71 0.20
C MET A 224 15.89 -9.01 0.08
N TYR A 225 16.53 -9.46 1.16
CA TYR A 225 17.27 -10.72 1.18
C TYR A 225 16.36 -11.95 1.03
N ILE A 226 15.19 -11.93 1.66
CA ILE A 226 14.21 -13.02 1.54
C ILE A 226 13.73 -13.15 0.09
N LEU A 227 13.37 -12.03 -0.55
CA LEU A 227 12.90 -12.02 -1.94
C LEU A 227 14.03 -12.39 -2.91
N ALA A 228 15.25 -11.89 -2.68
CA ALA A 228 16.40 -12.31 -3.48
C ALA A 228 16.64 -13.83 -3.41
N ALA A 229 16.48 -14.46 -2.25
CA ALA A 229 16.57 -15.92 -2.12
C ALA A 229 15.37 -16.66 -2.74
N ALA A 230 14.19 -16.03 -2.78
CA ALA A 230 12.97 -16.60 -3.32
C ALA A 230 12.85 -16.49 -4.85
N SER A 231 13.64 -15.64 -5.49
CA SER A 231 13.56 -15.42 -6.94
C SER A 231 13.84 -16.71 -7.72
N PRO A 232 12.91 -17.14 -8.60
CA PRO A 232 13.07 -18.38 -9.36
C PRO A 232 13.94 -18.21 -10.61
N THR A 233 14.35 -16.98 -10.95
CA THR A 233 15.06 -16.63 -12.19
C THR A 233 16.43 -16.01 -11.91
N HIS A 234 16.50 -15.12 -10.92
CA HIS A 234 17.72 -14.38 -10.56
C HIS A 234 17.98 -14.47 -9.05
N GLY A 235 17.83 -15.68 -8.50
CA GLY A 235 18.03 -15.94 -7.08
C GLY A 235 19.48 -15.82 -6.62
N VAL A 236 19.67 -15.59 -5.33
CA VAL A 236 21.00 -15.52 -4.69
C VAL A 236 21.28 -16.73 -3.79
N PRO A 237 22.53 -17.18 -3.64
CA PRO A 237 22.86 -18.27 -2.72
C PRO A 237 22.67 -17.83 -1.26
N ALA A 238 22.40 -18.81 -0.37
CA ALA A 238 22.20 -18.56 1.05
C ALA A 238 23.39 -17.83 1.73
N ALA A 239 24.61 -17.99 1.19
CA ALA A 239 25.79 -17.26 1.65
C ALA A 239 25.59 -15.74 1.61
N VAL A 240 24.83 -15.20 0.66
CA VAL A 240 24.54 -13.77 0.58
C VAL A 240 23.80 -13.28 1.82
N TYR A 241 22.87 -14.07 2.35
CA TYR A 241 22.20 -13.76 3.61
C TYR A 241 23.12 -13.97 4.82
N HIS A 242 23.80 -15.12 4.92
CA HIS A 242 24.57 -15.46 6.12
C HIS A 242 25.86 -14.67 6.30
N GLU A 243 26.49 -14.21 5.21
CA GLU A 243 27.75 -13.46 5.26
C GLU A 243 27.55 -11.96 4.99
N GLY A 244 26.49 -11.60 4.27
CA GLY A 244 26.17 -10.21 3.92
C GLY A 244 25.18 -9.58 4.90
N TRP A 245 24.04 -10.23 5.15
CA TRP A 245 23.02 -9.66 6.04
C TRP A 245 23.29 -9.90 7.53
N ALA A 246 23.66 -11.12 7.92
CA ALA A 246 23.64 -11.59 9.31
C ALA A 246 24.92 -11.32 10.12
#